data_AF-W4Q850-F1
#
_entry.id   AF-W4Q850-F1
#
_cell.length_a   1.000
_cell.length_b   1.000
_cell.length_c   1.000
_cell.angle_alpha   90.00
_cell.angle_beta   90.00
_cell.angle_gamma   90.00
#
_symmetry.space_group_name_H-M   'P 1'
#
loop_
_entity.id
_entity.type
_entity.pdbx_description
1 polymer ?
#
loop_
_entity_poly.entity_id
_entity_poly.type
_entity_poly.pdbx_seq_one_letter_code
_entity_poly.pdbx_strand_id
1 'polypeptide(L)'
;MKKALQGYDGHAVLLEIAEENHYRLQEHALTFNGKSLYTVGAESYRKGIGISDFTWNHTTLWALKADKKWTYLQNFFSLDHVQKQIGLIKEQFGDEVLIHIEWLRDRGSLVPAGLPLVKYESKERLYEIIEFFNEIGASVNDPHTYLLGAGGWDLQLESIANKKKENDPYNLLNQEKMPTQDAIKQMVN
;
A
#
# COMPACT_ATOMS: atom_id res chain seq x y z
N MET A 1 -7.97 -11.28 -18.36
CA MET A 1 -6.72 -11.00 -17.61
C MET A 1 -5.79 -12.20 -17.45
N LYS A 2 -6.13 -13.28 -16.71
CA LYS A 2 -5.21 -14.43 -16.47
C LYS A 2 -4.48 -14.98 -17.72
N LYS A 3 -5.21 -15.21 -18.83
CA LYS A 3 -4.61 -15.66 -20.10
C LYS A 3 -3.67 -14.62 -20.73
N ALA A 4 -3.97 -13.34 -20.57
CA ALA A 4 -3.18 -12.24 -21.13
C ALA A 4 -1.86 -12.00 -20.39
N LEU A 5 -1.79 -12.40 -19.12
CA LEU A 5 -0.60 -12.30 -18.28
C LEU A 5 0.19 -13.62 -18.21
N GLN A 6 -0.25 -14.67 -18.90
CA GLN A 6 0.40 -15.97 -18.85
C GLN A 6 1.79 -15.89 -19.50
N GLY A 7 2.84 -16.22 -18.74
CA GLY A 7 4.23 -16.15 -19.21
C GLY A 7 4.81 -14.74 -19.29
N TYR A 8 4.10 -13.73 -18.77
CA TYR A 8 4.63 -12.37 -18.67
C TYR A 8 5.56 -12.26 -17.46
N ASP A 9 6.81 -11.86 -17.70
CA ASP A 9 7.89 -11.78 -16.71
C ASP A 9 8.35 -10.32 -16.49
N GLY A 10 7.38 -9.41 -16.44
CA GLY A 10 7.64 -7.97 -16.28
C GLY A 10 6.76 -7.33 -15.22
N HIS A 11 7.03 -6.05 -14.96
CA HIS A 11 6.15 -5.24 -14.13
C HIS A 11 4.83 -4.96 -14.87
N ALA A 12 3.71 -5.04 -14.15
CA ALA A 12 2.39 -4.73 -14.65
C ALA A 12 1.89 -3.42 -14.03
N VAL A 13 1.27 -2.58 -14.85
CA VAL A 13 0.59 -1.35 -14.40
C VAL A 13 -0.89 -1.51 -14.67
N LEU A 14 -1.70 -1.32 -13.63
CA LEU A 14 -3.15 -1.39 -13.69
C LEU A 14 -3.70 0.04 -13.79
N LEU A 15 -4.49 0.33 -14.82
CA LEU A 15 -5.00 1.67 -15.09
C LEU A 15 -6.50 1.62 -15.39
N GLU A 16 -7.24 2.55 -14.79
CA GLU A 16 -8.57 2.96 -15.22
C GLU A 16 -8.44 4.40 -15.77
N ILE A 17 -8.86 4.63 -17.02
CA ILE A 17 -8.68 5.91 -17.71
C ILE A 17 -9.98 6.30 -18.43
N ALA A 18 -10.26 7.61 -18.50
CA ALA A 18 -11.35 8.13 -19.30
C ALA A 18 -11.16 7.76 -20.79
N GLU A 19 -12.25 7.36 -21.45
CA GLU A 19 -12.23 6.76 -22.79
C GLU A 19 -11.57 7.67 -23.83
N GLU A 20 -11.83 8.97 -23.74
CA GLU A 20 -11.25 10.00 -24.61
C GLU A 20 -9.73 10.13 -24.50
N ASN A 21 -9.13 9.65 -23.40
CA ASN A 21 -7.69 9.69 -23.17
C ASN A 21 -6.99 8.36 -23.49
N HIS A 22 -7.73 7.31 -23.85
CA HIS A 22 -7.17 5.98 -24.10
C HIS A 22 -6.07 5.99 -25.18
N TYR A 23 -6.33 6.65 -26.30
CA TYR A 23 -5.37 6.76 -27.41
C TYR A 23 -4.07 7.48 -26.97
N ARG A 24 -4.21 8.60 -26.25
CA ARG A 24 -3.06 9.36 -25.73
C ARG A 24 -2.21 8.55 -24.75
N LEU A 25 -2.86 7.77 -23.88
CA LEU A 25 -2.17 6.84 -22.98
C LEU A 25 -1.37 5.80 -23.76
N GLN A 26 -1.95 5.21 -24.81
CA GLN A 26 -1.27 4.20 -25.62
C GLN A 26 -0.04 4.79 -26.33
N GLU A 27 -0.17 5.95 -26.97
CA GLU A 27 0.96 6.63 -27.60
C GLU A 27 2.07 6.93 -26.59
N HIS A 28 1.71 7.46 -25.42
CA HIS A 28 2.67 7.77 -24.38
C HIS A 28 3.33 6.49 -23.82
N ALA A 29 2.58 5.41 -23.61
CA ALA A 29 3.15 4.15 -23.15
C ALA A 29 4.18 3.61 -24.14
N LEU A 30 3.93 3.72 -25.45
CA LEU A 30 4.86 3.27 -26.49
C LEU A 30 6.19 4.03 -26.44
N THR A 31 6.22 5.32 -26.08
CA THR A 31 7.50 6.06 -25.94
C THR A 31 8.36 5.54 -24.78
N PHE A 32 7.78 4.78 -23.85
CA PHE A 32 8.47 4.12 -22.74
C PHE A 32 8.52 2.59 -22.89
N ASN A 33 8.34 2.05 -24.12
CA ASN A 33 8.27 0.61 -24.40
C ASN A 33 7.15 -0.14 -23.66
N GLY A 34 6.17 0.58 -23.13
CA GLY A 34 4.97 0.02 -22.53
C GLY A 34 4.09 -0.65 -23.59
N LYS A 35 3.42 -1.74 -23.20
CA LYS A 35 2.52 -2.51 -24.07
C LYS A 35 1.20 -2.73 -23.36
N SER A 36 0.09 -2.56 -24.08
CA SER A 36 -1.22 -2.94 -23.56
C SER A 36 -1.37 -4.46 -23.61
N LEU A 37 -1.41 -5.10 -22.44
CA LEU A 37 -1.60 -6.55 -22.32
C LEU A 37 -3.08 -6.93 -22.30
N TYR A 38 -3.92 -6.08 -21.72
CA TYR A 38 -5.34 -6.32 -21.52
C TYR A 38 -6.07 -4.97 -21.46
N THR A 39 -7.08 -4.80 -22.32
CA THR A 39 -7.95 -3.60 -22.35
C THR A 39 -9.40 -4.04 -22.36
N VAL A 40 -10.25 -3.31 -21.64
CA VAL A 40 -11.70 -3.51 -21.61
C VAL A 40 -12.35 -2.16 -21.90
N GLY A 41 -13.31 -2.13 -22.81
CA GLY A 41 -14.08 -0.92 -23.12
C GLY A 41 -14.99 -0.48 -21.97
N ALA A 42 -15.32 0.80 -21.93
CA ALA A 42 -16.14 1.38 -20.86
C ALA A 42 -17.53 0.75 -20.78
N GLU A 43 -18.11 0.31 -21.91
CA GLU A 43 -19.39 -0.39 -21.99
C GLU A 43 -19.40 -1.74 -21.28
N SER A 44 -18.21 -2.28 -21.00
CA SER A 44 -18.00 -3.55 -20.32
C SER A 44 -17.59 -3.36 -18.85
N TYR A 45 -17.45 -2.11 -18.38
CA TYR A 45 -17.15 -1.80 -16.99
C TYR A 45 -18.24 -2.35 -16.05
N ARG A 46 -17.82 -3.02 -14.96
CA ARG A 46 -18.68 -3.70 -13.96
C ARG A 46 -19.54 -4.88 -14.45
N LYS A 47 -19.37 -5.38 -15.68
CA LYS A 47 -20.04 -6.61 -16.14
C LYS A 47 -19.34 -7.92 -15.72
N GLY A 48 -18.34 -7.82 -14.84
CA GLY A 48 -17.52 -8.92 -14.35
C GLY A 48 -16.42 -8.39 -13.42
N ILE A 49 -15.34 -9.15 -13.27
CA ILE A 49 -14.16 -8.73 -12.49
C ILE A 49 -13.52 -7.52 -13.17
N GLY A 50 -13.44 -6.40 -12.45
CA GLY A 50 -12.81 -5.16 -12.87
C GLY A 50 -11.30 -5.15 -12.65
N ILE A 51 -10.61 -4.15 -13.21
CA ILE A 51 -9.18 -3.93 -12.90
C ILE A 51 -9.01 -3.54 -11.43
N SER A 52 -9.93 -2.72 -10.89
CA SER A 52 -9.97 -2.32 -9.48
C SER A 52 -10.11 -3.48 -8.49
N ASP A 53 -10.59 -4.65 -8.91
CA ASP A 53 -10.60 -5.85 -8.08
C ASP A 53 -9.19 -6.43 -7.87
N PHE A 54 -8.16 -5.91 -8.55
CA PHE A 54 -6.75 -6.31 -8.43
C PHE A 54 -5.85 -5.18 -7.93
N THR A 55 -6.43 -4.10 -7.40
CA THR A 55 -5.70 -2.97 -6.82
C THR A 55 -5.97 -2.88 -5.32
N TRP A 56 -5.24 -1.98 -4.65
CA TRP A 56 -5.33 -1.81 -3.20
C TRP A 56 -5.16 -3.15 -2.45
N ASN A 57 -5.77 -3.27 -1.28
CA ASN A 57 -5.67 -4.49 -0.49
C ASN A 57 -6.38 -5.71 -1.12
N HIS A 58 -7.03 -5.57 -2.29
CA HIS A 58 -7.49 -6.73 -3.04
C HIS A 58 -6.32 -7.51 -3.65
N THR A 59 -5.20 -6.86 -4.00
CA THR A 59 -3.95 -7.56 -4.35
C THR A 59 -3.55 -8.54 -3.24
N THR A 60 -3.55 -8.06 -2.00
CA THR A 60 -3.32 -8.88 -0.80
C THR A 60 -4.36 -9.99 -0.64
N LEU A 61 -5.65 -9.69 -0.86
CA LEU A 61 -6.70 -10.71 -0.83
C LEU A 61 -6.43 -11.84 -1.82
N TRP A 62 -6.00 -11.53 -3.06
CA TRP A 62 -5.68 -12.55 -4.05
C TRP A 62 -4.42 -13.34 -3.68
N ALA A 63 -3.39 -12.68 -3.18
CA ALA A 63 -2.19 -13.34 -2.66
C ALA A 63 -2.54 -14.31 -1.53
N LEU A 64 -3.33 -13.87 -0.54
CA LEU A 64 -3.84 -14.69 0.56
C LEU A 64 -4.73 -15.85 0.11
N LYS A 65 -5.45 -15.71 -1.00
CA LYS A 65 -6.24 -16.82 -1.59
C LYS A 65 -5.32 -17.88 -2.19
N ALA A 66 -4.21 -17.48 -2.80
CA ALA A 66 -3.23 -18.39 -3.39
C ALA A 66 -2.33 -19.05 -2.33
N ASP A 67 -1.88 -18.29 -1.34
CA ASP A 67 -1.06 -18.76 -0.23
C ASP A 67 -1.33 -17.94 1.03
N LYS A 68 -1.72 -18.62 2.11
CA LYS A 68 -2.10 -18.02 3.40
C LYS A 68 -0.93 -17.41 4.18
N LYS A 69 0.31 -17.66 3.76
CA LYS A 69 1.51 -17.06 4.39
C LYS A 69 1.73 -15.60 3.98
N TRP A 70 1.04 -15.09 2.96
CA TRP A 70 1.19 -13.69 2.60
C TRP A 70 0.51 -12.78 3.63
N THR A 71 1.20 -11.71 4.00
CA THR A 71 0.66 -10.54 4.68
C THR A 71 1.06 -9.28 3.89
N TYR A 72 0.79 -8.08 4.40
CA TYR A 72 1.12 -6.83 3.71
C TYR A 72 1.62 -5.76 4.67
N LEU A 73 2.39 -4.82 4.16
CA LEU A 73 2.73 -3.55 4.85
C LEU A 73 1.90 -2.40 4.25
N GLN A 74 1.79 -1.28 4.97
CA GLN A 74 1.37 -0.01 4.39
C GLN A 74 2.54 0.94 4.50
N ASN A 75 2.98 1.55 3.40
CA ASN A 75 4.13 2.43 3.46
C ASN A 75 4.03 3.57 2.45
N PHE A 76 4.89 4.57 2.60
CA PHE A 76 5.09 5.62 1.60
C PHE A 76 6.54 5.61 1.14
N PHE A 77 6.74 5.56 -0.18
CA PHE A 77 8.07 5.77 -0.76
C PHE A 77 8.33 7.27 -0.93
N SER A 78 9.60 7.66 -0.98
CA SER A 78 9.96 9.02 -1.41
C SER A 78 9.84 9.09 -2.93
N LEU A 79 9.14 10.09 -3.46
CA LEU A 79 8.97 10.26 -4.90
C LEU A 79 10.32 10.32 -5.64
N ASP A 80 11.29 11.03 -5.06
CA ASP A 80 12.63 11.23 -5.65
C ASP A 80 13.53 10.00 -5.53
N HIS A 81 13.17 9.03 -4.67
CA HIS A 81 14.01 7.88 -4.37
C HIS A 81 13.32 6.52 -4.58
N VAL A 82 12.08 6.50 -5.07
CA VAL A 82 11.24 5.30 -5.17
C VAL A 82 11.95 4.15 -5.89
N GLN A 83 12.63 4.42 -7.00
CA GLN A 83 13.37 3.38 -7.75
C GLN A 83 14.52 2.78 -6.93
N LYS A 84 15.30 3.65 -6.25
CA LYS A 84 16.41 3.22 -5.39
C LYS A 84 15.90 2.40 -4.20
N GLN A 85 14.82 2.85 -3.56
CA GLN A 85 14.21 2.17 -2.42
C GLN A 85 13.70 0.78 -2.82
N ILE A 86 12.99 0.68 -3.95
CA ILE A 86 12.56 -0.62 -4.50
C ILE A 86 13.76 -1.53 -4.77
N GLY A 87 14.83 -1.00 -5.37
CA GLY A 87 16.05 -1.76 -5.63
C GLY A 87 16.66 -2.36 -4.36
N LEU A 88 16.82 -1.55 -3.32
CA LEU A 88 17.34 -1.98 -2.01
C LEU A 88 16.45 -3.06 -1.37
N ILE A 89 15.13 -2.90 -1.41
CA ILE A 89 14.19 -3.91 -0.88
C ILE A 89 14.31 -5.22 -1.65
N LYS A 90 14.38 -5.16 -2.99
CA LYS A 90 14.49 -6.36 -3.83
C LYS A 90 15.84 -7.05 -3.67
N GLU A 91 16.92 -6.30 -3.49
CA GLU A 91 18.26 -6.84 -3.19
C GLU A 91 18.27 -7.56 -1.84
N GLN A 92 17.67 -6.95 -0.82
CA GLN A 92 17.69 -7.48 0.55
C GLN A 92 16.75 -8.68 0.75
N PHE A 93 15.54 -8.63 0.18
CA PHE A 93 14.47 -9.59 0.50
C PHE A 93 14.03 -10.46 -0.67
N GLY A 94 14.46 -10.17 -1.90
CA GLY A 94 14.12 -10.99 -3.06
C GLY A 94 12.61 -11.24 -3.17
N ASP A 95 12.21 -12.51 -3.19
CA ASP A 95 10.81 -12.94 -3.31
C ASP A 95 10.06 -13.05 -1.97
N GLU A 96 10.72 -12.79 -0.85
CA GLU A 96 10.06 -12.65 0.46
C GLU A 96 9.18 -11.40 0.49
N VAL A 97 9.56 -10.36 -0.27
CA VAL A 97 8.83 -9.08 -0.38
C VAL A 97 8.49 -8.77 -1.85
N LEU A 98 7.20 -8.68 -2.16
CA LEU A 98 6.71 -8.28 -3.47
C LEU A 98 6.21 -6.84 -3.43
N ILE A 99 6.75 -5.99 -4.28
CA ILE A 99 6.40 -4.57 -4.34
C ILE A 99 5.06 -4.38 -5.05
N HIS A 100 4.16 -3.62 -4.42
CA HIS A 100 2.91 -3.15 -4.98
C HIS A 100 2.77 -1.66 -4.62
N ILE A 101 2.59 -0.82 -5.64
CA ILE A 101 2.47 0.64 -5.50
C ILE A 101 1.12 1.11 -6.02
N GLU A 102 0.49 1.99 -5.26
CA GLU A 102 -0.68 2.80 -5.60
C GLU A 102 -0.24 4.27 -5.70
N TRP A 103 -0.42 4.88 -6.87
CA TRP A 103 -0.06 6.27 -7.10
C TRP A 103 -1.19 7.20 -6.64
N LEU A 104 -0.91 8.02 -5.64
CA LEU A 104 -1.86 8.95 -5.03
C LEU A 104 -1.53 10.39 -5.37
N ARG A 105 -2.53 11.28 -5.22
CA ARG A 105 -2.31 12.72 -5.18
C ARG A 105 -2.65 13.24 -3.79
N ASP A 106 -1.68 13.77 -3.08
CA ASP A 106 -1.89 14.44 -1.79
C ASP A 106 -1.44 15.90 -1.87
N ARG A 107 -2.33 16.82 -1.47
CA ARG A 107 -2.11 18.28 -1.49
C ARG A 107 -1.48 18.84 -2.78
N GLY A 108 -1.78 18.21 -3.92
CA GLY A 108 -1.27 18.60 -5.23
C GLY A 108 -0.04 17.82 -5.71
N SER A 109 0.64 17.09 -4.83
CA SER A 109 1.84 16.31 -5.13
C SER A 109 1.53 14.84 -5.42
N LEU A 110 2.32 14.22 -6.28
CA LEU A 110 2.27 12.77 -6.54
C LEU A 110 2.93 12.02 -5.38
N VAL A 111 2.27 10.99 -4.86
CA VAL A 111 2.75 10.20 -3.72
C VAL A 111 2.71 8.71 -4.08
N PRO A 112 3.86 8.01 -4.04
CA PRO A 112 3.91 6.56 -4.20
C PRO A 112 3.55 5.87 -2.87
N ALA A 113 2.28 5.51 -2.70
CA ALA A 113 1.86 4.67 -1.58
C ALA A 113 2.12 3.21 -1.90
N GLY A 114 2.58 2.44 -0.92
CA GLY A 114 2.88 1.02 -1.08
C GLY A 114 1.94 0.13 -0.26
N LEU A 115 1.63 -1.02 -0.84
CA LEU A 115 1.07 -2.18 -0.15
C LEU A 115 1.93 -3.44 -0.39
N PRO A 116 3.24 -3.43 -0.07
CA PRO A 116 4.11 -4.58 -0.33
C PRO A 116 3.57 -5.83 0.33
N LEU A 117 3.60 -6.95 -0.39
CA LEU A 117 3.29 -8.26 0.19
C LEU A 117 4.55 -8.80 0.85
N VAL A 118 4.39 -9.33 2.07
CA VAL A 118 5.47 -9.94 2.85
C VAL A 118 5.12 -11.39 3.13
N LYS A 119 6.07 -12.29 2.90
CA LYS A 119 5.92 -13.70 3.27
C LYS A 119 6.11 -13.84 4.77
N TYR A 120 5.04 -14.08 5.51
CA TYR A 120 5.10 -14.18 6.96
C TYR A 120 5.86 -15.45 7.41
N GLU A 121 6.87 -15.26 8.24
CA GLU A 121 7.61 -16.31 8.93
C GLU A 121 7.41 -16.21 10.44
N SER A 122 7.82 -15.09 11.03
CA SER A 122 7.70 -14.80 12.45
C SER A 122 7.43 -13.31 12.67
N LYS A 123 7.07 -12.94 13.90
CA LYS A 123 6.93 -11.53 14.26
C LYS A 123 8.27 -10.82 14.15
N GLU A 124 9.34 -11.44 14.63
CA GLU A 124 10.69 -10.88 14.66
C GLU A 124 11.16 -10.56 13.24
N ARG A 125 10.97 -11.48 12.30
CA ARG A 125 11.33 -11.29 10.89
C ARG A 125 10.50 -10.18 10.23
N LEU A 126 9.19 -10.15 10.51
CA LEU A 126 8.31 -9.10 9.99
C LEU A 126 8.75 -7.70 10.45
N TYR A 127 9.11 -7.55 11.72
CA TYR A 127 9.56 -6.26 12.25
C TYR A 127 10.98 -5.89 11.79
N GLU A 128 11.86 -6.86 11.51
CA GLU A 128 13.14 -6.62 10.83
C GLU A 128 12.92 -6.01 9.42
N ILE A 129 11.94 -6.53 8.68
CA ILE A 129 11.57 -5.98 7.36
C ILE A 129 11.02 -4.56 7.52
N ILE A 130 10.15 -4.31 8.50
CA ILE A 130 9.59 -2.97 8.76
C ILE A 130 10.70 -1.97 9.13
N GLU A 131 11.65 -2.39 9.97
CA GLU A 131 12.80 -1.56 10.37
C GLU A 131 13.64 -1.18 9.15
N PHE A 132 13.99 -2.14 8.29
CA PHE A 132 14.72 -1.87 7.05
C PHE A 132 14.00 -0.87 6.13
N PHE A 133 12.68 -1.02 5.96
CA PHE A 133 11.89 -0.06 5.17
C PHE A 133 12.01 1.36 5.72
N ASN A 134 11.89 1.50 7.04
CA ASN A 134 12.03 2.81 7.70
C ASN A 134 13.45 3.37 7.56
N GLU A 135 14.50 2.56 7.71
CA GLU A 135 15.91 2.97 7.57
C GLU A 135 16.22 3.55 6.18
N ILE A 136 15.66 2.96 5.11
CA ILE A 136 15.86 3.46 3.74
C ILE A 136 14.91 4.62 3.37
N GLY A 137 14.12 5.11 4.33
CA GLY A 137 13.17 6.22 4.16
C GLY A 137 11.88 5.85 3.42
N ALA A 138 11.51 4.56 3.40
CA ALA A 138 10.22 4.08 2.90
C ALA A 138 9.27 3.88 4.09
N SER A 139 8.79 4.99 4.67
CA SER A 139 8.11 5.00 5.97
C SER A 139 6.91 4.06 6.04
N VAL A 140 6.91 3.18 7.04
CA VAL A 140 5.86 2.18 7.26
C VAL A 140 4.83 2.67 8.26
N ASN A 141 3.57 2.58 7.86
CA ASN A 141 2.41 2.65 8.72
C ASN A 141 2.02 1.21 9.08
N ASP A 142 2.35 0.76 10.29
CA ASP A 142 2.25 -0.66 10.67
C ASP A 142 0.78 -1.15 10.66
N PRO A 143 0.39 -2.06 9.74
CA PRO A 143 -0.96 -2.62 9.72
C PRO A 143 -1.15 -3.79 10.70
N HIS A 144 -0.09 -4.21 11.40
CA HIS A 144 -0.10 -5.36 12.31
C HIS A 144 -0.38 -4.98 13.76
N THR A 145 -0.96 -3.81 13.97
CA THR A 145 -1.49 -3.38 15.26
C THR A 145 -2.95 -2.97 15.14
N TYR A 146 -3.68 -3.11 16.25
CA TYR A 146 -5.06 -2.63 16.37
C TYR A 146 -5.15 -1.23 16.98
N LEU A 147 -4.00 -0.66 17.38
CA LEU A 147 -3.91 0.64 18.04
C LEU A 147 -3.78 1.77 17.03
N LEU A 148 -4.44 2.90 17.32
CA LEU A 148 -4.30 4.15 16.57
C LEU A 148 -2.92 4.78 16.78
N GLY A 149 -2.44 5.52 15.78
CA GLY A 149 -1.14 6.22 15.81
C GLY A 149 -0.10 5.57 14.91
N ALA A 150 0.13 4.26 15.05
CA ALA A 150 1.12 3.51 14.27
C ALA A 150 0.83 3.45 12.75
N GLY A 151 -0.40 3.79 12.35
CA GLY A 151 -0.83 3.87 10.95
C GLY A 151 -0.66 5.25 10.29
N GLY A 152 0.22 6.12 10.81
CA GLY A 152 0.53 7.44 10.23
C GLY A 152 -0.27 8.63 10.77
N TRP A 153 -0.85 8.50 11.97
CA TRP A 153 -1.59 9.57 12.67
C TRP A 153 -1.00 9.91 14.05
N ASP A 154 0.21 9.42 14.31
CA ASP A 154 1.02 9.65 15.51
C ASP A 154 1.05 11.13 15.94
N LEU A 155 1.31 12.06 15.01
CA LEU A 155 1.42 13.49 15.30
C LEU A 155 0.12 14.15 15.78
N GLN A 156 -1.04 13.54 15.53
CA GLN A 156 -2.34 14.07 15.96
C GLN A 156 -2.92 13.31 17.15
N LEU A 157 -2.22 12.29 17.63
CA LEU A 157 -2.76 11.32 18.58
C LEU A 157 -3.14 11.95 19.93
N GLU A 158 -2.39 12.96 20.39
CA GLU A 158 -2.72 13.72 21.60
C GLU A 158 -4.03 14.51 21.43
N SER A 159 -4.19 15.21 20.31
CA SER A 159 -5.41 15.97 19.99
C SER A 159 -6.63 15.04 19.89
N ILE A 160 -6.45 13.89 19.22
CA ILE A 160 -7.49 12.85 19.10
C ILE A 160 -7.86 12.31 20.48
N ALA A 161 -6.88 12.03 21.34
CA ALA A 161 -7.12 11.51 22.69
C ALA A 161 -7.89 12.51 23.56
N ASN A 162 -7.56 13.80 23.48
CA ASN A 162 -8.29 14.85 24.19
C ASN A 162 -9.72 14.98 23.66
N LYS A 163 -9.92 14.92 22.34
CA LYS A 163 -11.27 14.97 21.75
C LYS A 163 -12.11 13.74 22.11
N LYS A 164 -11.50 12.55 22.25
CA LYS A 164 -12.19 11.36 22.75
C LYS A 164 -12.72 11.56 24.16
N LYS A 165 -11.96 12.18 25.07
CA LYS A 165 -12.43 12.48 26.44
C LYS A 165 -13.67 13.38 26.45
N GLU A 166 -13.70 14.38 25.57
CA GLU A 166 -14.84 15.30 25.45
C GLU A 166 -16.09 14.60 24.89
N ASN A 167 -15.92 13.76 23.87
CA ASN A 167 -17.03 13.16 23.12
C ASN A 167 -17.48 11.79 23.64
N ASP A 168 -16.66 11.11 24.45
CA ASP A 168 -16.92 9.78 25.00
C ASP A 168 -16.57 9.73 26.51
N PRO A 169 -17.26 10.53 27.35
CA PRO A 169 -16.91 10.70 28.77
C PRO A 169 -17.07 9.40 29.60
N TYR A 170 -17.83 8.43 29.09
CA TYR A 170 -18.04 7.12 29.72
C TYR A 170 -17.17 6.01 29.10
N ASN A 171 -16.31 6.34 28.14
CA ASN A 171 -15.44 5.41 27.43
C ASN A 171 -16.17 4.19 26.85
N LEU A 172 -17.29 4.41 26.15
CA LEU A 172 -18.12 3.34 25.57
C LEU A 172 -17.81 3.10 24.09
N LEU A 173 -17.16 4.04 23.41
CA LEU A 173 -16.93 3.96 21.97
C LEU A 173 -15.58 3.29 21.68
N ASN A 174 -15.63 2.10 21.09
CA ASN A 174 -14.48 1.37 20.53
C ASN A 174 -13.26 1.37 21.48
N GLN A 175 -13.48 0.77 22.65
CA GLN A 175 -12.53 0.70 23.76
C GLN A 175 -11.20 0.07 23.29
N GLU A 176 -10.12 0.40 24.00
CA GLU A 176 -8.78 -0.17 23.82
C GLU A 176 -8.11 0.11 22.45
N LYS A 177 -8.72 0.90 21.57
CA LYS A 177 -8.12 1.30 20.28
C LYS A 177 -7.13 2.46 20.38
N MET A 178 -7.14 3.20 21.47
CA MET A 178 -6.19 4.28 21.73
C MET A 178 -5.03 3.74 22.55
N PRO A 179 -3.76 4.06 22.21
CA PRO A 179 -2.64 3.81 23.10
C PRO A 179 -2.82 4.50 24.46
N THR A 180 -2.11 4.01 25.47
CA THR A 180 -2.06 4.68 26.78
C THR A 180 -1.44 6.07 26.65
N GLN A 181 -1.78 7.00 27.55
CA GLN A 181 -1.23 8.35 27.53
C GLN A 181 0.30 8.38 27.57
N ASP A 182 0.93 7.45 28.31
CA ASP A 182 2.38 7.32 28.36
C ASP A 182 2.96 6.85 27.02
N ALA A 183 2.29 5.89 26.35
CA ALA A 183 2.68 5.45 25.01
C ALA A 183 2.52 6.57 23.97
N ILE A 184 1.44 7.37 24.06
CA ILE A 184 1.25 8.54 23.17
C ILE A 184 2.40 9.53 23.33
N LYS A 185 2.80 9.85 24.58
CA LYS A 185 3.93 10.76 24.83
C LYS A 185 5.26 10.22 24.32
N GLN A 186 5.46 8.91 24.32
CA GLN A 186 6.67 8.28 23.76
C GLN A 186 6.69 8.26 22.23
N MET A 187 5.52 8.24 21.58
CA MET A 187 5.42 8.25 20.11
C MET A 187 5.55 9.65 19.49
N VAL A 188 5.27 10.71 20.27
CA VAL A 188 5.27 12.11 19.78
C VAL A 188 6.61 12.82 20.02
N ASN A 189 7.43 12.34 20.95
CA ASN A 189 8.75 12.91 21.30
C ASN A 189 9.89 12.18 20.60
#